data_AF-A0A5C4V3T6-F1
#
_entry.id   AF-A0A5C4V3T6-F1
#
_cell.length_a   1.000
_cell.length_b   1.000
_cell.length_c   1.000
_cell.angle_alpha   90.00
_cell.angle_beta   90.00
_cell.angle_gamma   90.00
#
_symmetry.space_group_name_H-M   'P 1'
#
loop_
_entity.id
_entity.type
_entity.pdbx_description
1 polymer ?
#
loop_
_entity_poly.entity_id
_entity_poly.type
_entity_poly.pdbx_seq_one_letter_code
_entity_poly.pdbx_strand_id
1 'polypeptide(L)'
;MPPRPLDATEQAEICAEIGALLGAGLPDGWARATLRWSGLAGGGSSASLSVVAEDGRSLAAAGVPGGVAELCGRLRAGMYRETDGTWFTLVYTLVPGRHSVRFEYEEEPEGPSFTPENYAQDLAYFPRAEENVPDWLREKLDGLPNVYGGVYTEPDGPDGVPRPSLGECAAALAEAGWETGASDRFRGELAFSTEWARLSTLSSRGLIRFAGQVAPERWEELHALLTGFGWNVGMTCYEPRGGELAREFPPPRETGR
;
A
#
# COMPACT_ATOMS: atom_id res chain seq x y z
N MET A 1 18.35 -0.31 -2.12
CA MET A 1 19.04 -0.89 -0.95
C MET A 1 18.87 0.05 0.23
N PRO A 2 18.52 -0.48 1.42
CA PRO A 2 18.52 0.31 2.65
C PRO A 2 19.94 0.81 2.96
N PRO A 3 20.08 1.96 3.63
CA PRO A 3 21.37 2.54 4.01
C PRO A 3 22.11 1.64 5.01
N ARG A 4 23.39 1.96 5.26
CA ARG A 4 24.22 1.28 6.27
C ARG A 4 23.46 1.17 7.62
N PRO A 5 23.47 -0.01 8.28
CA PRO A 5 22.92 -0.16 9.61
C PRO A 5 23.54 0.82 10.61
N LEU A 6 22.71 1.39 11.48
CA LEU A 6 23.14 2.28 12.56
C LEU A 6 23.57 1.45 13.76
N ASP A 7 24.69 1.82 14.37
CA ASP A 7 25.06 1.24 15.66
C ASP A 7 24.24 1.84 16.81
N ALA A 8 24.41 1.30 18.03
CA ALA A 8 23.64 1.73 19.20
C ALA A 8 23.89 3.20 19.59
N THR A 9 25.09 3.72 19.33
CA THR A 9 25.44 5.12 19.63
C THR A 9 24.73 6.03 18.63
N GLU A 10 24.81 5.73 17.34
CA GLU A 10 24.16 6.51 16.28
C GLU A 10 22.63 6.51 16.45
N GLN A 11 22.03 5.38 16.84
CA GLN A 11 20.60 5.29 17.18
C GLN A 11 20.26 6.19 18.38
N ALA A 12 21.08 6.19 19.43
CA ALA A 12 20.87 7.00 20.61
C ALA A 12 21.02 8.51 20.31
N GLU A 13 21.96 8.88 19.45
CA GLU A 13 22.15 10.27 18.99
C GLU A 13 20.92 10.78 18.23
N ILE A 14 20.40 10.00 17.28
CA ILE A 14 19.17 10.36 16.54
C ILE A 14 17.98 10.47 17.50
N CYS A 15 17.85 9.57 18.48
CA CYS A 15 16.80 9.67 19.49
C CYS A 15 16.93 10.95 20.33
N ALA A 16 18.14 11.30 20.75
CA ALA A 16 18.40 12.54 21.48
C ALA A 16 18.06 13.79 20.64
N GLU A 17 18.36 13.76 19.33
CA GLU A 17 18.01 14.84 18.39
C GLU A 17 16.48 15.00 18.24
N ILE A 18 15.74 13.89 18.12
CA ILE A 18 14.27 13.90 18.15
C ILE A 18 13.77 14.54 19.45
N GLY A 19 14.34 14.14 20.60
CA GLY A 19 14.00 14.72 21.90
C GLY A 19 14.25 16.22 21.99
N ALA A 20 15.37 16.70 21.44
CA ALA A 20 15.71 18.12 21.41
C ALA A 20 14.74 18.92 20.53
N LEU A 21 14.40 18.42 19.34
CA LEU A 21 13.43 19.05 18.44
C LEU A 21 12.03 19.11 19.07
N LEU A 22 11.57 18.02 19.67
CA LEU A 22 10.30 18.00 20.39
C LEU A 22 10.31 19.02 21.53
N GLY A 23 11.33 18.97 22.39
CA GLY A 23 11.45 19.82 23.58
C GLY A 23 11.42 21.32 23.27
N ALA A 24 12.00 21.74 22.14
CA ALA A 24 12.02 23.15 21.72
C ALA A 24 10.63 23.72 21.41
N GLY A 25 9.65 22.87 21.09
CA GLY A 25 8.28 23.26 20.74
C GLY A 25 7.23 22.98 21.81
N LEU A 26 7.63 22.46 22.99
CA LEU A 26 6.67 22.13 24.05
C LEU A 26 6.20 23.38 24.81
N PRO A 27 4.89 23.45 25.15
CA PRO A 27 4.34 24.57 25.91
C PRO A 27 4.83 24.57 27.36
N ASP A 28 4.83 25.74 28.00
CA ASP A 28 5.15 25.87 29.43
C ASP A 28 4.26 24.98 30.32
N GLY A 29 4.83 24.45 31.40
CA GLY A 29 4.12 23.59 32.35
C GLY A 29 3.85 22.16 31.85
N TRP A 30 4.44 21.76 30.73
CA TRP A 30 4.41 20.37 30.27
C TRP A 30 5.12 19.44 31.26
N ALA A 31 4.59 18.23 31.41
CA ALA A 31 5.19 17.17 32.22
C ALA A 31 5.51 15.91 31.39
N ARG A 32 4.75 15.67 30.31
CA ARG A 32 4.98 14.55 29.40
C ARG A 32 4.52 14.90 27.99
N ALA A 33 5.34 14.55 27.02
CA ALA A 33 4.98 14.56 25.60
C ALA A 33 5.16 13.16 25.01
N THR A 34 4.18 12.70 24.25
CA THR A 34 4.22 11.40 23.57
C THR A 34 4.05 11.62 22.07
N LEU A 35 5.09 11.31 21.31
CA LEU A 35 5.03 11.25 19.84
C LEU A 35 4.74 9.81 19.45
N ARG A 36 3.69 9.60 18.66
CA ARG A 36 3.46 8.37 17.91
C ARG A 36 3.71 8.66 16.44
N TRP A 37 4.65 7.96 15.84
CA TRP A 37 5.00 8.11 14.42
C TRP A 37 4.90 6.76 13.74
N SER A 38 4.27 6.71 12.58
CA SER A 38 4.17 5.52 11.74
C SER A 38 4.63 5.86 10.33
N GLY A 39 5.29 4.92 9.66
CA GLY A 39 5.77 5.13 8.29
C GLY A 39 5.71 3.89 7.44
N LEU A 40 5.75 4.08 6.13
CA LEU A 40 5.96 3.06 5.11
C LEU A 40 6.83 3.65 4.00
N ALA A 41 7.80 2.88 3.48
CA ALA A 41 8.56 3.28 2.30
C ALA A 41 7.60 3.45 1.12
N GLY A 42 7.63 4.63 0.47
CA GLY A 42 6.71 4.97 -0.62
C GLY A 42 5.29 5.38 -0.21
N GLY A 43 4.82 4.96 0.98
CA GLY A 43 3.50 5.34 1.53
C GLY A 43 3.48 6.61 2.39
N GLY A 44 4.66 7.18 2.68
CA GLY A 44 4.80 8.36 3.53
C GLY A 44 4.75 8.03 5.03
N SER A 45 4.35 9.00 5.85
CA SER A 45 4.29 8.85 7.29
C SER A 45 3.10 9.56 7.92
N SER A 46 2.63 9.05 9.05
CA SER A 46 1.64 9.67 9.93
C SER A 46 2.26 9.93 11.29
N ALA A 47 1.91 11.05 11.93
CA ALA A 47 2.45 11.41 13.24
C ALA A 47 1.41 12.11 14.10
N SER A 48 1.43 11.83 15.39
CA SER A 48 0.65 12.55 16.40
C SER A 48 1.52 12.89 17.60
N LEU A 49 1.28 14.07 18.19
CA LEU A 49 1.95 14.53 19.39
C LEU A 49 0.91 14.87 20.45
N SER A 50 0.93 14.13 21.56
CA SER A 50 0.13 14.43 22.75
C SER A 50 1.03 15.06 23.80
N VAL A 51 0.60 16.17 24.41
CA VAL A 51 1.33 16.83 25.49
C VAL A 51 0.39 17.01 26.67
N VAL A 52 0.88 16.70 27.87
CA VAL A 52 0.11 16.82 29.10
C VAL A 52 0.93 17.49 30.21
N ALA A 53 0.23 18.24 31.07
CA ALA A 53 0.75 18.82 32.30
C ALA A 53 0.86 17.79 33.43
N GLU A 54 1.44 18.20 34.57
CA GLU A 54 1.64 17.34 35.74
C GLU A 54 0.31 16.86 36.36
N ASP A 55 -0.72 17.70 36.31
CA ASP A 55 -2.09 17.38 36.75
C ASP A 55 -2.88 16.52 35.74
N GLY A 56 -2.25 16.10 34.64
CA GLY A 56 -2.84 15.26 33.60
C GLY A 56 -3.66 16.01 32.55
N ARG A 57 -3.82 17.34 32.65
CA ARG A 57 -4.51 18.12 31.61
C ARG A 57 -3.74 18.09 30.30
N SER A 58 -4.46 17.93 29.19
CA SER A 58 -3.88 18.06 27.85
C SER A 58 -3.51 19.51 27.57
N LEU A 59 -2.31 19.71 27.02
CA LEU A 59 -1.79 21.00 26.58
C LEU A 59 -1.79 21.06 25.06
N ALA A 60 -2.14 22.22 24.51
CA ALA A 60 -2.07 22.43 23.07
C ALA A 60 -0.60 22.53 22.63
N ALA A 61 -0.16 21.60 21.80
CA ALA A 61 1.13 21.66 21.12
C ALA A 61 0.99 22.39 19.78
N ALA A 62 2.06 23.04 19.32
CA ALA A 62 2.11 23.65 17.99
C ALA A 62 2.06 22.62 16.84
N GLY A 63 2.22 21.33 17.16
CA GLY A 63 2.27 20.21 16.21
C GLY A 63 3.58 19.43 16.34
N VAL A 64 3.77 18.44 15.46
CA VAL A 64 5.04 17.72 15.34
C VAL A 64 6.05 18.63 14.64
N PRO A 65 7.22 18.94 15.24
CA PRO A 65 8.22 19.79 14.63
C PRO A 65 8.71 19.26 13.27
N GLY A 66 9.07 20.18 12.37
CA GLY A 66 9.78 19.84 11.14
C GLY A 66 11.09 19.10 11.46
N GLY A 67 11.48 18.17 10.58
CA GLY A 67 12.69 17.34 10.75
C GLY A 67 12.45 16.03 11.50
N VAL A 68 11.44 15.92 12.37
CA VAL A 68 11.15 14.67 13.10
C VAL A 68 10.89 13.50 12.14
N ALA A 69 10.13 13.73 11.07
CA ALA A 69 9.84 12.69 10.09
C ALA A 69 11.10 12.18 9.37
N GLU A 70 12.06 13.06 9.08
CA GLU A 70 13.34 12.69 8.48
C GLU A 70 14.18 11.84 9.44
N LEU A 71 14.27 12.26 10.71
CA LEU A 71 14.98 11.50 11.75
C LEU A 71 14.36 10.13 11.98
N CYS A 72 13.04 10.02 12.06
CA CYS A 72 12.33 8.74 12.13
C CYS A 72 12.61 7.87 10.90
N GLY A 73 12.64 8.46 9.69
CA GLY A 73 12.99 7.74 8.46
C GLY A 73 14.43 7.20 8.47
N ARG A 74 15.40 8.01 8.90
CA ARG A 74 16.80 7.59 9.07
C ARG A 74 16.93 6.46 10.09
N LEU A 75 16.24 6.59 11.23
CA LEU A 75 16.23 5.59 12.29
C LEU A 75 15.61 4.28 11.81
N ARG A 76 14.48 4.33 11.09
CA ARG A 76 13.82 3.16 10.50
C ARG A 76 14.77 2.46 9.53
N ALA A 77 15.34 3.21 8.60
CA ALA A 77 16.22 2.67 7.59
C ALA A 77 17.50 2.06 8.16
N GLY A 78 18.06 2.68 9.21
CA GLY A 78 19.25 2.21 9.89
C GLY A 78 19.03 1.07 10.89
N MET A 79 17.79 0.83 11.30
CA MET A 79 17.41 -0.27 12.21
C MET A 79 16.89 -1.51 11.47
N TYR A 80 16.81 -1.46 10.14
CA TYR A 80 16.46 -2.60 9.31
C TYR A 80 17.39 -3.80 9.54
N ARG A 81 16.79 -4.99 9.64
CA ARG A 81 17.48 -6.28 9.69
C ARG A 81 16.84 -7.22 8.67
N GLU A 82 17.65 -8.01 7.99
CA GLU A 82 17.19 -8.87 6.88
C GLU A 82 16.12 -9.89 7.30
N THR A 83 16.20 -10.43 8.51
CA THR A 83 15.21 -11.40 9.03
C THR A 83 13.93 -10.72 9.52
N ASP A 84 14.05 -9.63 10.27
CA ASP A 84 12.95 -9.05 11.04
C ASP A 84 12.27 -7.88 10.31
N GLY A 85 12.92 -7.37 9.25
CA GLY A 85 12.60 -6.12 8.61
C GLY A 85 12.91 -4.93 9.49
N THR A 86 12.03 -3.93 9.45
CA THR A 86 12.08 -2.74 10.31
C THR A 86 10.78 -2.56 11.08
N TRP A 87 10.76 -1.67 12.07
CA TRP A 87 9.55 -1.33 12.81
C TRP A 87 8.58 -0.49 11.96
N PHE A 88 7.28 -0.61 12.22
CA PHE A 88 6.21 0.17 11.59
C PHE A 88 5.89 1.46 12.33
N THR A 89 5.87 1.39 13.67
CA THR A 89 5.50 2.50 14.56
C THR A 89 6.61 2.77 15.59
N LEU A 90 6.87 4.04 15.85
CA LEU A 90 7.71 4.55 16.92
C LEU A 90 6.83 5.27 17.95
N VAL A 91 6.97 4.91 19.22
CA VAL A 91 6.35 5.61 20.36
C VAL A 91 7.46 6.23 21.20
N TYR A 92 7.61 7.54 21.09
CA TYR A 92 8.59 8.32 21.83
C TYR A 92 7.90 9.01 23.00
N THR A 93 8.40 8.78 24.22
CA THR A 93 7.93 9.48 25.41
C THR A 93 9.03 10.39 25.93
N LEU A 94 8.74 11.68 26.01
CA LEU A 94 9.61 12.71 26.55
C LEU A 94 9.01 13.22 27.87
N VAL A 95 9.86 13.34 28.88
CA VAL A 95 9.55 14.01 30.16
C VAL A 95 10.78 14.86 30.53
N PRO A 96 10.70 15.81 31.48
CA PRO A 96 11.82 16.69 31.77
C PRO A 96 13.12 15.92 32.08
N GLY A 97 14.17 16.20 31.29
CA GLY A 97 15.51 15.62 31.44
C GLY A 97 15.69 14.16 31.00
N ARG A 98 14.65 13.47 30.50
CA ARG A 98 14.77 12.07 30.06
C ARG A 98 13.78 11.71 28.95
N HIS A 99 14.12 10.70 28.16
CA HIS A 99 13.23 10.14 27.15
C HIS A 99 13.28 8.61 27.16
N SER A 100 12.27 8.00 26.54
CA SER A 100 12.23 6.57 26.24
C SER A 100 11.56 6.34 24.89
N VAL A 101 12.03 5.34 24.14
CA VAL A 101 11.52 5.02 22.81
C VAL A 101 11.13 3.55 22.74
N ARG A 102 9.99 3.26 22.11
CA ARG A 102 9.54 1.90 21.79
C ARG A 102 9.27 1.80 20.30
N PHE A 103 9.65 0.68 19.71
CA PHE A 103 9.47 0.38 18.29
C PHE A 103 8.56 -0.83 18.14
N GLU A 104 7.50 -0.69 17.36
CA GLU A 104 6.52 -1.75 17.12
C GLU A 104 6.74 -2.37 15.75
N TYR A 105 7.01 -3.68 15.72
CA TYR A 105 7.28 -4.44 14.50
C TYR A 105 6.09 -5.27 14.04
N GLU A 106 5.20 -5.63 14.96
CA GLU A 106 4.17 -6.65 14.74
C GLU A 106 2.76 -6.10 14.66
N GLU A 107 2.52 -4.87 15.12
CA GLU A 107 1.21 -4.25 15.15
C GLU A 107 0.94 -3.41 13.89
N GLU A 108 -0.28 -3.50 13.35
CA GLU A 108 -0.68 -2.67 12.21
C GLU A 108 -0.60 -1.18 12.61
N PRO A 109 0.17 -0.35 11.87
CA PRO A 109 0.27 1.05 12.20
C PRO A 109 -1.06 1.77 11.91
N GLU A 110 -1.64 2.40 12.92
CA GLU A 110 -2.76 3.31 12.68
C GLU A 110 -2.28 4.49 11.81
N GLY A 111 -2.85 4.62 10.62
CA GLY A 111 -2.54 5.69 9.67
C GLY A 111 -3.63 5.74 8.60
N PRO A 112 -4.40 6.85 8.49
CA PRO A 112 -5.61 6.87 7.67
C PRO A 112 -5.36 6.78 6.16
N SER A 113 -4.10 6.78 5.71
CA SER A 113 -3.72 6.83 4.29
C SER A 113 -2.90 5.64 3.80
N PHE A 114 -2.55 4.67 4.64
CA PHE A 114 -1.75 3.53 4.21
C PHE A 114 -2.59 2.50 3.47
N THR A 115 -2.28 2.26 2.19
CA THR A 115 -2.94 1.25 1.37
C THR A 115 -2.18 -0.08 1.39
N PRO A 116 -2.83 -1.22 1.06
CA PRO A 116 -2.14 -2.50 0.87
C PRO A 116 -0.91 -2.42 -0.05
N GLU A 117 -0.97 -1.61 -1.11
CA GLU A 117 0.15 -1.40 -2.03
C GLU A 117 1.33 -0.69 -1.36
N ASN A 118 1.07 0.24 -0.43
CA ASN A 118 2.15 0.85 0.36
C ASN A 118 2.86 -0.17 1.24
N TYR A 119 2.13 -1.14 1.79
CA TYR A 119 2.73 -2.22 2.58
C TYR A 119 3.57 -3.17 1.73
N ALA A 120 3.12 -3.52 0.52
CA ALA A 120 3.92 -4.31 -0.41
C ALA A 120 5.22 -3.58 -0.80
N GLN A 121 5.13 -2.29 -1.09
CA GLN A 121 6.30 -1.47 -1.40
C GLN A 121 7.26 -1.35 -0.19
N ASP A 122 6.73 -1.21 1.03
CA ASP A 122 7.53 -1.20 2.25
C ASP A 122 8.23 -2.55 2.46
N LEU A 123 7.54 -3.66 2.23
CA LEU A 123 8.14 -5.01 2.35
C LEU A 123 9.20 -5.26 1.26
N ALA A 124 9.00 -4.77 0.05
CA ALA A 124 10.02 -4.85 -1.01
C ALA A 124 11.27 -4.02 -0.67
N TYR A 125 11.10 -2.89 0.03
CA TYR A 125 12.22 -2.03 0.44
C TYR A 125 12.90 -2.51 1.73
N PHE A 126 12.13 -3.04 2.68
CA PHE A 126 12.55 -3.64 3.94
C PHE A 126 12.05 -5.08 4.07
N PRO A 127 12.67 -6.04 3.34
CA PRO A 127 12.31 -7.45 3.38
C PRO A 127 12.27 -8.05 4.79
N ARG A 128 11.43 -9.06 4.96
CA ARG A 128 11.33 -9.88 6.17
C ARG A 128 11.43 -11.34 5.76
N ALA A 129 11.92 -12.18 6.66
CA ALA A 129 11.69 -13.62 6.54
C ALA A 129 10.17 -13.89 6.58
N GLU A 130 9.69 -14.89 5.83
CA GLU A 130 8.25 -15.17 5.69
C GLU A 130 7.59 -15.44 7.06
N GLU A 131 8.29 -16.13 7.95
CA GLU A 131 7.86 -16.38 9.33
C GLU A 131 7.71 -15.12 10.19
N ASN A 132 8.39 -14.04 9.82
CA ASN A 132 8.41 -12.75 10.51
C ASN A 132 7.47 -11.72 9.88
N VAL A 133 6.73 -12.09 8.83
CA VAL A 133 5.64 -11.26 8.29
C VAL A 133 4.41 -11.43 9.20
N PRO A 134 3.92 -10.37 9.87
CA PRO A 134 2.74 -10.47 10.73
C PRO A 134 1.49 -10.93 9.96
N ASP A 135 0.56 -11.61 10.64
CA ASP A 135 -0.64 -12.18 10.00
C ASP A 135 -1.50 -11.11 9.30
N TRP A 136 -1.69 -9.95 9.92
CA TRP A 136 -2.45 -8.84 9.32
C TRP A 136 -1.80 -8.32 8.04
N LEU A 137 -0.47 -8.36 7.95
CA LEU A 137 0.27 -7.92 6.78
C LEU A 137 0.13 -8.96 5.68
N ARG A 138 0.27 -10.26 6.01
CA ARG A 138 0.02 -11.36 5.06
C ARG A 138 -1.38 -11.26 4.47
N GLU A 139 -2.41 -11.04 5.28
CA GLU A 139 -3.79 -10.89 4.82
C GLU A 139 -3.97 -9.74 3.82
N LYS A 140 -3.37 -8.56 4.09
CA LYS A 140 -3.43 -7.42 3.16
C LYS A 140 -2.72 -7.73 1.84
N LEU A 141 -1.54 -8.34 1.91
CA LEU A 141 -0.76 -8.71 0.73
C LEU A 141 -1.47 -9.79 -0.09
N ASP A 142 -2.07 -10.77 0.57
CA ASP A 142 -2.90 -11.81 -0.04
C ASP A 142 -4.18 -11.26 -0.66
N GLY A 143 -4.59 -10.03 -0.36
CA GLY A 143 -5.73 -9.36 -0.98
C GLY A 143 -5.37 -8.43 -2.15
N LEU A 144 -4.07 -8.27 -2.45
CA LEU A 144 -3.60 -7.40 -3.53
C LEU A 144 -3.95 -7.95 -4.91
N PRO A 145 -4.36 -7.10 -5.86
CA PRO A 145 -4.45 -7.49 -7.24
C PRO A 145 -3.10 -7.96 -7.78
N ASN A 146 -3.10 -9.06 -8.51
CA ASN A 146 -1.94 -9.53 -9.28
C ASN A 146 -2.19 -9.42 -10.80
N VAL A 147 -3.38 -8.98 -11.20
CA VAL A 147 -3.70 -8.64 -12.58
C VAL A 147 -4.31 -7.25 -12.64
N TYR A 148 -3.81 -6.44 -13.56
CA TYR A 148 -4.36 -5.14 -13.93
C TYR A 148 -4.57 -5.13 -15.44
N GLY A 149 -5.76 -4.80 -15.90
CA GLY A 149 -6.04 -4.81 -17.33
C GLY A 149 -7.15 -3.85 -17.73
N GLY A 150 -7.43 -3.83 -19.03
CA GLY A 150 -8.51 -3.02 -19.57
C GLY A 150 -9.01 -3.51 -20.91
N VAL A 151 -10.27 -3.15 -21.19
CA VAL A 151 -10.89 -3.28 -22.51
C VAL A 151 -10.78 -1.92 -23.21
N TYR A 152 -9.91 -1.85 -24.21
CA TYR A 152 -9.57 -0.65 -24.95
C TYR A 152 -10.52 -0.44 -26.13
N THR A 153 -10.87 0.82 -26.40
CA THR A 153 -11.47 1.21 -27.67
C THR A 153 -10.37 1.56 -28.66
N GLU A 154 -10.49 1.16 -29.93
CA GLU A 154 -9.55 1.61 -30.95
C GLU A 154 -9.60 3.13 -31.10
N PRO A 155 -8.47 3.86 -31.05
CA PRO A 155 -8.47 5.30 -31.25
C PRO A 155 -8.81 5.73 -32.69
N ASP A 156 -8.49 4.91 -33.71
CA ASP A 156 -8.47 5.31 -35.13
C ASP A 156 -9.21 4.35 -36.09
N GLY A 157 -10.14 3.52 -35.62
CA GLY A 157 -10.95 2.65 -36.48
C GLY A 157 -12.07 3.42 -37.20
N PRO A 158 -12.27 3.29 -38.54
CA PRO A 158 -13.36 3.94 -39.27
C PRO A 158 -14.76 3.46 -38.88
N ASP A 159 -14.86 2.34 -38.14
CA ASP A 159 -16.09 1.69 -37.78
C ASP A 159 -16.15 1.50 -36.25
N GLY A 160 -16.96 2.33 -35.59
CA GLY A 160 -17.15 2.33 -34.14
C GLY A 160 -17.68 1.00 -33.61
N VAL A 161 -16.77 0.08 -33.26
CA VAL A 161 -17.08 -1.08 -32.42
C VAL A 161 -17.53 -0.55 -31.05
N PRO A 162 -18.77 -0.83 -30.60
CA PRO A 162 -19.26 -0.33 -29.34
C PRO A 162 -18.39 -0.84 -28.19
N ARG A 163 -17.98 0.07 -27.31
CA ARG A 163 -17.45 -0.31 -25.99
C ARG A 163 -18.51 -1.20 -25.33
N PRO A 164 -18.18 -2.43 -24.87
CA PRO A 164 -19.15 -3.17 -24.09
C PRO A 164 -19.50 -2.32 -22.88
N SER A 165 -20.78 -2.13 -22.62
CA SER A 165 -21.27 -1.63 -21.35
C SER A 165 -20.86 -2.59 -20.24
N LEU A 166 -20.84 -2.10 -19.00
CA LEU A 166 -20.64 -2.97 -17.84
C LEU A 166 -21.65 -4.13 -17.82
N GLY A 167 -22.89 -3.90 -18.28
CA GLY A 167 -23.92 -4.93 -18.43
C GLY A 167 -23.58 -5.99 -19.48
N GLU A 168 -23.04 -5.58 -20.64
CA GLU A 168 -22.56 -6.53 -21.67
C GLU A 168 -21.35 -7.33 -21.17
N CYS A 169 -20.44 -6.71 -20.43
CA CYS A 169 -19.34 -7.44 -19.79
C CYS A 169 -19.86 -8.48 -18.78
N ALA A 170 -20.81 -8.10 -17.93
CA ALA A 170 -21.43 -9.01 -16.98
C ALA A 170 -22.13 -10.18 -17.67
N ALA A 171 -22.91 -9.92 -18.73
CA ALA A 171 -23.61 -10.95 -19.48
C ALA A 171 -22.63 -11.95 -20.14
N ALA A 172 -21.61 -11.45 -20.84
CA ALA A 172 -20.62 -12.30 -21.49
C ALA A 172 -19.85 -13.18 -20.49
N LEU A 173 -19.44 -12.62 -19.35
CA LEU A 173 -18.77 -13.37 -18.28
C LEU A 173 -19.71 -14.39 -17.63
N ALA A 174 -20.98 -14.04 -17.39
CA ALA A 174 -21.98 -14.96 -16.86
C ALA A 174 -22.26 -16.14 -17.81
N GLU A 175 -22.36 -15.88 -19.11
CA GLU A 175 -22.49 -16.92 -20.14
C GLU A 175 -21.27 -17.84 -20.18
N ALA A 176 -20.08 -17.31 -19.88
CA ALA A 176 -18.85 -18.07 -19.71
C ALA A 176 -18.71 -18.78 -18.35
N GLY A 177 -19.77 -18.76 -17.51
CA GLY A 177 -19.82 -19.46 -16.23
C GLY A 177 -19.19 -18.70 -15.05
N TRP A 178 -18.91 -17.41 -15.19
CA TRP A 178 -18.46 -16.57 -14.08
C TRP A 178 -19.63 -16.09 -13.24
N GLU A 179 -19.43 -16.01 -11.93
CA GLU A 179 -20.32 -15.26 -11.06
C GLU A 179 -20.12 -13.77 -11.32
N THR A 180 -21.21 -13.02 -11.44
CA THR A 180 -21.17 -11.57 -11.67
C THR A 180 -22.09 -10.84 -10.69
N GLY A 181 -21.66 -9.69 -10.21
CA GLY A 181 -22.40 -8.91 -9.23
C GLY A 181 -21.88 -7.49 -9.07
N ALA A 182 -22.47 -6.73 -8.15
CA ALA A 182 -21.97 -5.41 -7.80
C ALA A 182 -20.66 -5.52 -7.00
N SER A 183 -19.71 -4.62 -7.25
CA SER A 183 -18.50 -4.51 -6.43
C SER A 183 -18.84 -4.01 -5.03
N ASP A 184 -18.27 -4.64 -4.02
CA ASP A 184 -18.27 -4.19 -2.62
C ASP A 184 -17.25 -3.06 -2.37
N ARG A 185 -16.19 -3.03 -3.17
CA ARG A 185 -15.11 -2.03 -3.09
C ARG A 185 -15.48 -0.68 -3.71
N PHE A 186 -16.16 -0.67 -4.85
CA PHE A 186 -16.44 0.57 -5.60
C PHE A 186 -17.89 0.66 -6.06
N ARG A 187 -18.60 1.69 -5.58
CA ARG A 187 -20.00 1.93 -5.95
C ARG A 187 -20.13 2.15 -7.46
N GLY A 188 -20.98 1.36 -8.11
CA GLY A 188 -21.26 1.46 -9.55
C GLY A 188 -20.34 0.60 -10.42
N GLU A 189 -19.39 -0.11 -9.80
CA GLU A 189 -18.53 -1.08 -10.46
C GLU A 189 -19.08 -2.51 -10.27
N LEU A 190 -18.54 -3.44 -11.06
CA LEU A 190 -18.89 -4.85 -11.01
C LEU A 190 -17.77 -5.68 -10.40
N ALA A 191 -18.14 -6.79 -9.79
CA ALA A 191 -17.25 -7.87 -9.38
C ALA A 191 -17.56 -9.12 -10.20
N PHE A 192 -16.51 -9.87 -10.55
CA PHE A 192 -16.59 -11.11 -11.30
C PHE A 192 -15.71 -12.17 -10.62
N SER A 193 -16.20 -13.40 -10.49
CA SER A 193 -15.43 -14.48 -9.86
C SER A 193 -15.64 -15.86 -10.45
N THR A 194 -14.61 -16.68 -10.28
CA THR A 194 -14.57 -18.13 -10.48
C THR A 194 -13.81 -18.76 -9.30
N GLU A 195 -13.59 -20.07 -9.34
CA GLU A 195 -12.70 -20.75 -8.39
C GLU A 195 -11.23 -20.28 -8.46
N TRP A 196 -10.79 -19.71 -9.58
CA TRP A 196 -9.40 -19.35 -9.85
C TRP A 196 -9.18 -17.85 -10.08
N ALA A 197 -10.25 -17.04 -10.10
CA ALA A 197 -10.16 -15.59 -10.28
C ALA A 197 -11.20 -14.80 -9.49
N ARG A 198 -10.83 -13.60 -9.06
CA ARG A 198 -11.71 -12.56 -8.54
C ARG A 198 -11.26 -11.22 -9.10
N LEU A 199 -12.09 -10.60 -9.93
CA LEU A 199 -11.81 -9.33 -10.59
C LEU A 199 -12.88 -8.29 -10.20
N SER A 200 -12.54 -7.01 -10.27
CA SER A 200 -13.51 -5.94 -10.18
C SER A 200 -13.19 -4.85 -11.20
N THR A 201 -14.22 -4.16 -11.69
CA THR A 201 -14.03 -3.04 -12.60
C THR A 201 -13.60 -1.77 -11.85
N LEU A 202 -12.82 -0.94 -12.54
CA LEU A 202 -12.36 0.38 -12.12
C LEU A 202 -12.59 1.34 -13.29
N SER A 203 -13.86 1.60 -13.58
CA SER A 203 -14.26 2.29 -14.80
C SER A 203 -13.91 3.77 -14.75
N SER A 204 -13.40 4.30 -15.87
CA SER A 204 -13.28 5.75 -16.08
C SER A 204 -13.87 6.12 -17.44
N ARG A 205 -14.11 7.41 -17.71
CA ARG A 205 -14.64 7.84 -19.03
C ARG A 205 -13.72 7.33 -20.14
N GLY A 206 -14.22 6.44 -20.99
CA GLY A 206 -13.52 5.91 -22.16
C GLY A 206 -12.76 4.59 -21.97
N LEU A 207 -12.74 3.98 -20.76
CA LEU A 207 -12.00 2.73 -20.51
C LEU A 207 -12.67 1.92 -19.39
N ILE A 208 -12.96 0.64 -19.65
CA ILE A 208 -13.28 -0.33 -18.59
C ILE A 208 -11.95 -0.96 -18.16
N ARG A 209 -11.42 -0.50 -17.03
CA ARG A 209 -10.31 -1.19 -16.38
C ARG A 209 -10.86 -2.29 -15.49
N PHE A 210 -10.06 -3.30 -15.27
CA PHE A 210 -10.29 -4.30 -14.24
C PHE A 210 -9.00 -4.56 -13.49
N ALA A 211 -9.14 -4.92 -12.22
CA ALA A 211 -8.04 -5.41 -11.42
C ALA A 211 -8.55 -6.49 -10.47
N GLY A 212 -7.67 -7.41 -10.11
CA GLY A 212 -7.96 -8.38 -9.07
C GLY A 212 -6.96 -9.52 -9.07
N GLN A 213 -7.41 -10.65 -8.54
CA GLN A 213 -6.60 -11.82 -8.28
C GLN A 213 -6.92 -12.91 -9.28
N VAL A 214 -5.89 -13.51 -9.87
CA VAL A 214 -6.00 -14.58 -10.84
C VAL A 214 -4.87 -15.57 -10.59
N ALA A 215 -5.18 -16.85 -10.49
CA ALA A 215 -4.17 -17.91 -10.39
C ALA A 215 -3.14 -17.76 -11.54
N PRO A 216 -1.83 -17.66 -11.25
CA PRO A 216 -0.82 -17.35 -12.26
C PRO A 216 -0.84 -18.28 -13.49
N GLU A 217 -1.09 -19.56 -13.29
CA GLU A 217 -1.20 -20.58 -14.33
C GLU A 217 -2.42 -20.41 -15.24
N ARG A 218 -3.38 -19.53 -14.89
CA ARG A 218 -4.62 -19.26 -15.64
C ARG A 218 -4.64 -17.90 -16.33
N TRP A 219 -3.55 -17.12 -16.30
CA TRP A 219 -3.50 -15.81 -16.98
C TRP A 219 -3.77 -15.93 -18.49
N GLU A 220 -3.21 -16.92 -19.17
CA GLU A 220 -3.50 -17.15 -20.60
C GLU A 220 -4.97 -17.43 -20.87
N GLU A 221 -5.59 -18.22 -20.00
CA GLU A 221 -7.01 -18.57 -20.12
C GLU A 221 -7.88 -17.34 -19.95
N LEU A 222 -7.59 -16.49 -18.97
CA LEU A 222 -8.30 -15.22 -18.79
C LEU A 222 -8.18 -14.34 -20.03
N HIS A 223 -6.96 -14.16 -20.54
CA HIS A 223 -6.73 -13.32 -21.72
C HIS A 223 -7.45 -13.86 -22.96
N ALA A 224 -7.35 -15.18 -23.21
CA ALA A 224 -8.01 -15.84 -24.32
C ALA A 224 -9.55 -15.75 -24.22
N LEU A 225 -10.11 -15.88 -23.01
CA LEU A 225 -11.54 -15.69 -22.77
C LEU A 225 -11.98 -14.27 -23.13
N LEU A 226 -11.32 -13.26 -22.56
CA LEU A 226 -11.71 -11.86 -22.73
C LEU A 226 -11.56 -11.40 -24.19
N THR A 227 -10.48 -11.81 -24.87
CA THR A 227 -10.29 -11.54 -26.31
C THR A 227 -11.25 -12.34 -27.19
N GLY A 228 -11.65 -13.54 -26.75
CA GLY A 228 -12.65 -14.39 -27.41
C GLY A 228 -14.04 -13.75 -27.51
N PHE A 229 -14.37 -12.79 -26.63
CA PHE A 229 -15.58 -11.97 -26.74
C PHE A 229 -15.49 -10.91 -27.86
N GLY A 230 -14.38 -10.83 -28.58
CA GLY A 230 -14.13 -9.81 -29.61
C GLY A 230 -13.66 -8.47 -29.05
N TRP A 231 -13.23 -8.43 -27.79
CA TRP A 231 -12.74 -7.21 -27.12
C TRP A 231 -11.24 -7.00 -27.36
N ASN A 232 -10.82 -5.74 -27.47
CA ASN A 232 -9.41 -5.38 -27.48
C ASN A 232 -8.91 -5.28 -26.03
N VAL A 233 -8.22 -6.31 -25.54
CA VAL A 233 -7.85 -6.47 -24.13
C VAL A 233 -6.34 -6.38 -24.00
N GLY A 234 -5.88 -5.58 -23.03
CA GLY A 234 -4.51 -5.62 -22.56
C GLY A 234 -4.49 -5.88 -21.05
N MET A 235 -3.51 -6.63 -20.56
CA MET A 235 -3.33 -6.86 -19.14
C MET A 235 -1.87 -7.06 -18.74
N THR A 236 -1.55 -6.62 -17.55
CA THR A 236 -0.26 -6.75 -16.90
C THR A 236 -0.45 -7.63 -15.66
N CYS A 237 0.40 -8.63 -15.52
CA CYS A 237 0.32 -9.65 -14.49
C CYS A 237 1.59 -9.63 -13.64
N TYR A 238 1.40 -9.58 -12.34
CA TYR A 238 2.46 -9.54 -11.33
C TYR A 238 2.46 -10.85 -10.56
N GLU A 239 3.61 -11.19 -9.98
CA GLU A 239 3.62 -12.22 -8.94
C GLU A 239 2.66 -11.82 -7.79
N PRO A 240 2.00 -12.79 -7.13
CA PRO A 240 1.12 -12.50 -5.99
C PRO A 240 1.80 -11.64 -4.92
N ARG A 241 0.99 -11.00 -4.06
CA ARG A 241 1.46 -10.15 -2.95
C ARG A 241 2.25 -8.89 -3.39
N GLY A 242 1.96 -8.35 -4.57
CA GLY A 242 2.62 -7.15 -5.09
C GLY A 242 4.06 -7.41 -5.53
N GLY A 243 4.35 -8.64 -5.98
CA GLY A 243 5.66 -9.03 -6.48
C GLY A 243 5.99 -8.42 -7.84
N GLU A 244 7.07 -8.91 -8.45
CA GLU A 244 7.58 -8.37 -9.71
C GLU A 244 6.62 -8.61 -10.88
N LEU A 245 6.80 -7.82 -11.95
CA LEU A 245 6.13 -8.04 -13.22
C LEU A 245 6.51 -9.42 -13.77
N ALA A 246 5.52 -10.30 -13.88
CA ALA A 246 5.72 -11.66 -14.36
C ALA A 246 5.35 -11.80 -15.84
N ARG A 247 4.30 -11.09 -16.29
CA ARG A 247 3.81 -11.21 -17.66
C ARG A 247 3.06 -9.97 -18.14
N GLU A 248 3.20 -9.67 -19.42
CA GLU A 248 2.43 -8.63 -20.09
C GLU A 248 1.73 -9.19 -21.32
N PHE A 249 0.47 -8.80 -21.46
CA PHE A 249 -0.38 -9.04 -22.62
C PHE A 249 -0.72 -7.68 -23.20
N PRO A 250 0.05 -7.21 -24.19
CA PRO A 250 -0.25 -5.93 -24.81
C PRO A 250 -1.60 -6.03 -25.53
N PRO A 251 -2.37 -4.93 -25.59
CA PRO A 251 -3.53 -4.92 -26.46
C PRO A 251 -3.10 -5.23 -27.90
N PRO A 252 -3.85 -6.02 -28.69
CA PRO A 252 -3.48 -6.47 -30.03
C PRO A 252 -3.16 -5.39 -31.09
N ARG A 253 -3.02 -4.11 -30.73
CA ARG A 253 -2.57 -3.03 -31.63
C ARG A 253 -1.49 -2.13 -31.01
N GLU A 254 -0.25 -2.57 -31.15
CA GLU A 254 0.93 -1.72 -31.37
C GLU A 254 1.77 -2.24 -32.57
N THR A 255 1.11 -2.75 -33.61
CA THR A 255 1.77 -3.04 -34.89
C THR A 255 1.31 -2.04 -35.94
N GLY A 256 2.06 -0.94 -36.09
CA GLY A 256 1.95 -0.06 -37.26
C GLY A 256 2.30 1.41 -37.05
N ARG A 257 3.60 1.73 -37.06
CA ARG A 257 4.11 2.89 -37.81
C ARG A 257 5.21 2.41 -38.73
#